data_AF-A0A2A4FM16-F1
#
_entry.id   AF-A0A2A4FM16-F1
#
_cell.length_a   1.000
_cell.length_b   1.000
_cell.length_c   1.000
_cell.angle_alpha   90.00
_cell.angle_beta   90.00
_cell.angle_gamma   90.00
#
_symmetry.space_group_name_H-M   'P 1'
#
loop_
_entity.id
_entity.type
_entity.pdbx_description
1 polymer ?
#
loop_
_entity_poly.entity_id
_entity_poly.type
_entity_poly.pdbx_seq_one_letter_code
_entity_poly.pdbx_strand_id
1 'polypeptide(L)'
;MADNDAFNSTEITEEGDSYSHILVEMEARFPHASRYVDFDRMRDMDLVAILSDLRKIESGGFSHESVGGHYGRQQLSVGKALSRRHGYLALARLLQRSRRWQQDHVLFDALAGNGTFDRVMQSLVEDRPSYVGNDVSITMVRQAHDDGRLVFYSDLRTPLLRDAFADYGVSAYGTHHVPPDARAAFVAAAGRRLKAGGTFVLQDFIENSPTADWYAECIHEFRGCGHAYRHFERGELAGLLHGAGFVDVSEHLVYDPFVMPLEATCGDFDARGMFFDYLIDLFALDRLRRIVGQEGLSTRMLDNLLSPYFRLADADLAELRRDTRVNDVADVWLVPELTIRTIDGMRYLIAPRVAIAAVGTRAAHA
;
A
#
# COMPACT_ATOMS: atom_id res chain seq x y z
N MET A 1 26.58 10.46 13.43
CA MET A 1 26.56 11.20 12.15
C MET A 1 27.64 10.59 11.28
N ALA A 2 27.28 9.49 10.61
CA ALA A 2 28.11 8.86 9.59
C ALA A 2 27.42 9.14 8.25
N ASP A 3 28.23 9.41 7.22
CA ASP A 3 27.85 9.89 5.90
C ASP A 3 26.63 9.16 5.31
N ASN A 4 25.61 9.94 4.97
CA ASN A 4 24.33 9.49 4.43
C ASN A 4 24.24 9.72 2.90
N ASP A 5 25.40 9.82 2.22
CA ASP A 5 25.50 10.31 0.84
C ASP A 5 25.58 9.23 -0.25
N ALA A 6 25.62 7.93 0.10
CA ALA A 6 25.78 6.86 -0.90
C ALA A 6 24.62 6.74 -1.91
N PHE A 7 23.44 7.29 -1.61
CA PHE A 7 22.31 7.34 -2.55
C PHE A 7 21.96 8.75 -3.03
N ASN A 8 22.68 9.79 -2.57
CA ASN A 8 22.42 11.19 -2.94
C ASN A 8 23.06 11.60 -4.28
N SER A 9 24.00 10.82 -4.81
CA SER A 9 24.86 11.24 -5.92
C SER A 9 24.86 10.36 -7.17
N THR A 10 23.89 9.48 -7.39
CA THR A 10 23.70 8.89 -8.72
C THR A 10 22.79 9.77 -9.57
N GLU A 11 23.31 10.94 -9.95
CA GLU A 11 23.24 11.25 -11.39
C GLU A 11 23.93 10.06 -12.06
N ILE A 12 23.13 9.08 -12.49
CA ILE A 12 23.62 7.97 -13.31
C ILE A 12 24.13 8.63 -14.56
N THR A 13 25.44 8.87 -14.60
CA THR A 13 26.10 9.49 -15.74
C THR A 13 26.18 8.44 -16.84
N GLU A 14 26.13 8.89 -18.09
CA GLU A 14 26.16 8.00 -19.28
C GLU A 14 27.45 7.15 -19.38
N GLU A 15 28.42 7.34 -18.48
CA GLU A 15 29.70 6.64 -18.47
C GLU A 15 29.93 5.92 -17.13
N GLY A 16 29.49 4.65 -17.02
CA GLY A 16 30.13 3.67 -16.13
C GLY A 16 29.28 2.96 -15.08
N ASP A 17 28.05 3.39 -14.82
CA ASP A 17 27.19 2.70 -13.85
C ASP A 17 26.56 1.44 -14.45
N SER A 18 27.26 0.31 -14.32
CA SER A 18 26.68 -1.01 -14.61
C SER A 18 25.77 -1.47 -13.47
N TYR A 19 24.79 -2.34 -13.76
CA TYR A 19 23.93 -2.95 -12.75
C TYR A 19 24.73 -3.61 -11.62
N SER A 20 25.92 -4.12 -11.94
CA SER A 20 26.85 -4.69 -10.97
C SER A 20 27.23 -3.70 -9.85
N HIS A 21 27.34 -2.40 -10.15
CA HIS A 21 27.68 -1.38 -9.16
C HIS A 21 26.52 -1.14 -8.19
N ILE A 22 25.31 -0.89 -8.71
CA ILE A 22 24.08 -0.72 -7.93
C ILE A 22 23.81 -1.93 -7.03
N LEU A 23 24.08 -3.14 -7.55
CA LEU A 23 23.89 -4.38 -6.80
C LEU A 23 24.92 -4.55 -5.69
N VAL A 24 26.20 -4.19 -5.91
CA VAL A 24 27.23 -4.21 -4.86
C VAL A 24 26.86 -3.27 -3.71
N GLU A 25 26.40 -2.05 -4.01
CA GLU A 25 25.95 -1.10 -2.98
C GLU A 25 24.72 -1.63 -2.23
N MET A 26 23.76 -2.19 -2.96
CA MET A 26 22.57 -2.78 -2.37
C MET A 26 22.90 -4.02 -1.53
N GLU A 27 23.86 -4.86 -1.94
CA GLU A 27 24.32 -6.02 -1.17
C GLU A 27 25.10 -5.63 0.09
N ALA A 28 25.86 -4.54 0.04
CA ALA A 28 26.54 -4.01 1.22
C ALA A 28 25.53 -3.64 2.33
N ARG A 29 24.35 -3.15 1.95
CA ARG A 29 23.25 -2.82 2.88
C ARG A 29 22.33 -4.01 3.16
N PHE A 30 22.09 -4.84 2.16
CA PHE A 30 21.16 -5.98 2.18
C PHE A 30 21.85 -7.24 1.61
N PRO A 31 22.58 -8.03 2.44
CA PRO A 31 23.42 -9.14 1.99
C PRO A 31 22.72 -10.30 1.25
N HIS A 32 21.41 -10.22 1.07
CA HIS A 32 20.60 -11.22 0.37
C HIS A 32 19.94 -10.68 -0.90
N ALA A 33 20.21 -9.43 -1.27
CA ALA A 33 19.52 -8.77 -2.38
C ALA A 33 19.74 -9.47 -3.73
N SER A 34 20.96 -9.95 -4.01
CA SER A 34 21.26 -10.72 -5.22
C SER A 34 20.44 -11.99 -5.40
N ARG A 35 19.89 -12.55 -4.32
CA ARG A 35 19.03 -13.74 -4.41
C ARG A 35 17.75 -13.48 -5.21
N TYR A 36 17.34 -12.23 -5.34
CA TYR A 36 16.07 -11.81 -5.96
C TYR A 36 16.23 -11.17 -7.34
N VAL A 37 17.46 -11.04 -7.82
CA VAL A 37 17.79 -10.31 -9.06
C VAL A 37 18.12 -11.29 -10.19
N ASP A 38 17.75 -10.95 -11.42
CA ASP A 38 18.04 -11.73 -12.62
C ASP A 38 19.24 -11.14 -13.40
N PHE A 39 20.44 -11.45 -12.91
CA PHE A 39 21.69 -10.94 -13.50
C PHE A 39 21.87 -11.28 -14.98
N ASP A 40 21.39 -12.46 -15.40
CA ASP A 40 21.54 -12.91 -16.77
C ASP A 40 20.68 -12.08 -17.71
N ARG A 41 19.43 -11.79 -17.33
CA ARG A 41 18.56 -10.93 -18.14
C ARG A 41 18.93 -9.45 -18.08
N MET A 42 19.65 -9.03 -17.04
CA MET A 42 20.07 -7.64 -16.86
C MET A 42 21.34 -7.26 -17.60
N ARG A 43 22.15 -8.23 -18.04
CA ARG A 43 23.48 -8.00 -18.62
C ARG A 43 23.47 -7.08 -19.84
N ASP A 44 22.44 -7.21 -20.66
CA ASP A 44 22.32 -6.51 -21.95
C ASP A 44 21.29 -5.37 -21.90
N MET A 45 20.85 -4.97 -20.72
CA MET A 45 19.83 -3.94 -20.54
C MET A 45 20.41 -2.52 -20.64
N ASP A 46 19.70 -1.66 -21.36
CA ASP A 46 19.97 -0.22 -21.36
C ASP A 46 19.42 0.41 -20.07
N LEU A 47 20.31 0.56 -19.08
CA LEU A 47 20.03 1.17 -17.79
C LEU A 47 19.48 2.60 -17.92
N VAL A 48 20.06 3.40 -18.80
CA VAL A 48 19.67 4.80 -19.00
C VAL A 48 18.23 4.85 -19.50
N ALA A 49 17.89 4.00 -20.46
CA ALA A 49 16.52 3.89 -20.96
C ALA A 49 15.52 3.46 -19.86
N ILE A 50 15.86 2.45 -19.05
CA ILE A 50 14.99 1.96 -17.97
C ILE A 50 14.75 3.04 -16.91
N LEU A 51 15.79 3.74 -16.50
CA LEU A 51 15.70 4.81 -15.51
C LEU A 51 14.93 6.00 -16.06
N SER A 52 15.09 6.31 -17.35
CA SER A 52 14.30 7.30 -18.05
C SER A 52 12.81 6.91 -18.05
N ASP A 53 12.49 5.65 -18.34
CA ASP A 53 11.11 5.17 -18.34
C ASP A 53 10.49 5.13 -16.94
N LEU A 54 11.26 4.75 -15.91
CA LEU A 54 10.85 4.83 -14.51
C LEU A 54 10.46 6.26 -14.11
N ARG A 55 11.28 7.24 -14.48
CA ARG A 55 11.00 8.67 -14.25
C ARG A 55 9.72 9.14 -14.98
N LYS A 56 9.38 8.54 -16.13
CA LYS A 56 8.14 8.86 -16.86
C LYS A 56 6.90 8.22 -16.24
N ILE A 57 7.01 6.98 -15.73
CA ILE A 57 5.91 6.28 -15.05
C ILE A 57 5.43 7.08 -13.84
N GLU A 58 6.35 7.79 -13.19
CA GLU A 58 6.11 8.54 -11.98
C GLU A 58 5.35 9.86 -12.20
N SER A 59 4.15 9.78 -12.77
CA SER A 59 3.25 10.91 -12.99
C SER A 59 2.43 11.29 -11.74
N GLY A 60 2.42 10.45 -10.70
CA GLY A 60 1.58 10.59 -9.50
C GLY A 60 2.20 11.38 -8.34
N GLY A 61 3.39 11.95 -8.50
CA GLY A 61 4.03 12.82 -7.52
C GLY A 61 4.57 12.13 -6.26
N PHE A 62 4.62 10.79 -6.19
CA PHE A 62 5.14 10.09 -5.01
C PHE A 62 6.66 10.12 -4.86
N SER A 63 7.44 10.48 -5.87
CA SER A 63 8.83 10.89 -5.61
C SER A 63 8.98 12.38 -5.34
N HIS A 64 7.93 13.18 -5.50
CA HIS A 64 7.96 14.57 -5.09
C HIS A 64 7.82 14.69 -3.57
N GLU A 65 8.72 15.43 -2.94
CA GLU A 65 8.78 15.60 -1.48
C GLU A 65 7.46 16.13 -0.89
N SER A 66 6.80 17.05 -1.60
CA SER A 66 5.53 17.65 -1.14
C SER A 66 4.37 16.65 -1.04
N VAL A 67 4.48 15.47 -1.64
CA VAL A 67 3.48 14.41 -1.51
C VAL A 67 4.12 13.16 -0.92
N GLY A 68 5.02 12.52 -1.66
CA GLY A 68 5.61 11.25 -1.25
C GLY A 68 6.38 11.35 0.05
N GLY A 69 7.10 12.46 0.25
CA GLY A 69 7.75 12.76 1.52
C GLY A 69 6.75 12.83 2.67
N HIS A 70 5.66 13.59 2.50
CA HIS A 70 4.61 13.73 3.52
C HIS A 70 3.88 12.42 3.82
N TYR A 71 3.34 11.77 2.79
CA TYR A 71 2.65 10.49 2.91
C TYR A 71 3.57 9.45 3.55
N GLY A 72 4.78 9.32 3.03
CA GLY A 72 5.78 8.37 3.52
C GLY A 72 6.14 8.60 4.99
N ARG A 73 6.38 9.85 5.42
CA ARG A 73 6.63 10.19 6.83
C ARG A 73 5.52 9.75 7.77
N GLN A 74 4.26 9.97 7.37
CA GLN A 74 3.11 9.56 8.19
C GLN A 74 3.04 8.04 8.32
N GLN A 75 3.46 7.32 7.27
CA GLN A 75 3.54 5.86 7.29
C GLN A 75 4.71 5.28 8.09
N LEU A 76 5.81 6.02 8.24
CA LEU A 76 6.94 5.63 9.11
C LEU A 76 6.53 5.59 10.59
N SER A 77 5.50 6.34 10.99
CA SER A 77 4.94 6.26 12.34
C SER A 77 4.11 4.98 12.50
N VAL A 78 4.66 3.98 13.21
CA VAL A 78 4.00 2.69 13.47
C VAL A 78 2.60 2.88 14.08
N GLY A 79 2.44 3.79 15.05
CA GLY A 79 1.13 4.07 15.65
C GLY A 79 0.09 4.56 14.64
N LYS A 80 0.49 5.44 13.72
CA LYS A 80 -0.39 5.92 12.64
C LYS A 80 -0.65 4.84 11.60
N ALA A 81 0.35 4.03 11.26
CA ALA A 81 0.17 2.92 10.32
C ALA A 81 -0.76 1.83 10.88
N LEU A 82 -0.67 1.54 12.18
CA LEU A 82 -1.53 0.60 12.91
C LEU A 82 -2.98 1.05 13.04
N SER A 83 -3.31 2.30 12.73
CA SER A 83 -4.70 2.73 12.64
C SER A 83 -5.51 1.90 11.65
N ARG A 84 -4.87 1.29 10.65
CA ARG A 84 -5.47 0.41 9.63
C ARG A 84 -5.27 -1.08 9.92
N ARG A 85 -4.99 -1.47 11.17
CA ARG A 85 -4.64 -2.86 11.55
C ARG A 85 -5.63 -3.92 11.04
N HIS A 86 -6.93 -3.61 10.99
CA HIS A 86 -7.95 -4.57 10.58
C HIS A 86 -7.79 -4.97 9.11
N GLY A 87 -7.53 -4.01 8.22
CA GLY A 87 -7.26 -4.29 6.81
C GLY A 87 -6.00 -5.12 6.62
N TYR A 88 -4.88 -4.75 7.25
CA TYR A 88 -3.64 -5.53 7.16
C TYR A 88 -3.80 -6.98 7.65
N LEU A 89 -4.50 -7.20 8.76
CA LEU A 89 -4.79 -8.55 9.25
C LEU A 89 -5.68 -9.34 8.28
N ALA A 90 -6.66 -8.70 7.65
CA ALA A 90 -7.49 -9.34 6.62
C ALA A 90 -6.65 -9.76 5.40
N LEU A 91 -5.73 -8.90 4.93
CA LEU A 91 -4.80 -9.23 3.85
C LEU A 91 -3.84 -10.36 4.23
N ALA A 92 -3.34 -10.37 5.47
CA ALA A 92 -2.52 -11.47 5.98
C ALA A 92 -3.28 -12.81 5.96
N ARG A 93 -4.54 -12.83 6.40
CA ARG A 93 -5.41 -14.02 6.34
C ARG A 93 -5.64 -14.48 4.90
N LEU A 94 -5.87 -13.54 3.97
CA LEU A 94 -6.00 -13.86 2.55
C LEU A 94 -4.72 -14.46 1.96
N LEU A 95 -3.54 -13.93 2.30
CA LEU A 95 -2.25 -14.47 1.88
C LEU A 95 -2.01 -15.88 2.43
N GLN A 96 -2.30 -16.08 3.72
CA GLN A 96 -2.17 -17.37 4.40
C GLN A 96 -3.13 -18.41 3.83
N ARG A 97 -4.36 -18.01 3.49
CA ARG A 97 -5.47 -18.92 3.19
C ARG A 97 -5.59 -19.97 4.31
N SER A 98 -5.24 -21.23 4.01
CA SER A 98 -5.21 -22.34 4.97
C SER A 98 -3.79 -22.73 5.42
N ARG A 99 -2.76 -22.03 4.95
CA ARG A 99 -1.34 -22.32 5.22
C ARG A 99 -0.81 -21.37 6.28
N ARG A 100 0.06 -21.89 7.15
CA ARG A 100 0.82 -21.04 8.07
C ARG A 100 2.03 -20.46 7.37
N TRP A 101 2.31 -19.20 7.66
CA TRP A 101 3.59 -18.61 7.31
C TRP A 101 4.72 -19.32 8.06
N GLN A 102 5.90 -19.30 7.44
CA GLN A 102 7.13 -19.90 7.94
C GLN A 102 8.24 -18.89 7.72
N GLN A 103 9.29 -18.95 8.54
CA GLN A 103 10.37 -17.95 8.53
C GLN A 103 11.24 -18.02 7.26
N ASP A 104 11.29 -19.19 6.60
CA ASP A 104 12.00 -19.42 5.34
C ASP A 104 11.17 -19.06 4.10
N HIS A 105 9.87 -18.73 4.27
CA HIS A 105 9.05 -18.21 3.20
C HIS A 105 9.44 -16.77 2.84
N VAL A 106 9.09 -16.36 1.63
CA VAL A 106 9.26 -14.98 1.13
C VAL A 106 7.90 -14.36 0.75
N LEU A 107 7.65 -13.15 1.25
CA LEU A 107 6.54 -12.28 0.86
C LEU A 107 7.07 -11.16 -0.06
N PHE A 108 6.54 -11.10 -1.27
CA PHE A 108 6.83 -10.08 -2.26
C PHE A 108 5.76 -8.98 -2.29
N ASP A 109 6.15 -7.72 -2.13
CA ASP A 109 5.25 -6.58 -2.22
C ASP A 109 5.50 -5.80 -3.52
N ALA A 110 4.52 -5.87 -4.43
CA ALA A 110 4.63 -5.38 -5.80
C ALA A 110 4.49 -3.85 -5.95
N LEU A 111 3.99 -3.17 -4.92
CA LEU A 111 3.87 -1.71 -4.80
C LEU A 111 4.17 -1.31 -3.36
N ALA A 112 5.42 -1.54 -2.96
CA ALA A 112 5.83 -1.53 -1.56
C ALA A 112 5.79 -0.15 -0.90
N GLY A 113 5.80 0.93 -1.70
CA GLY A 113 6.08 2.26 -1.22
C GLY A 113 7.35 2.25 -0.37
N ASN A 114 7.25 2.77 0.85
CA ASN A 114 8.36 2.78 1.79
C ASN A 114 8.41 1.55 2.73
N GLY A 115 7.76 0.44 2.35
CA GLY A 115 7.72 -0.80 3.14
C GLY A 115 6.71 -0.80 4.29
N THR A 116 5.64 -0.01 4.17
CA THR A 116 4.61 0.11 5.23
C THR A 116 3.95 -1.21 5.57
N PHE A 117 3.67 -2.04 4.56
CA PHE A 117 3.08 -3.35 4.78
C PHE A 117 3.96 -4.19 5.71
N ASP A 118 5.26 -4.33 5.39
CA ASP A 118 6.21 -5.04 6.24
C ASP A 118 6.29 -4.48 7.66
N ARG A 119 6.36 -3.15 7.80
CA ARG A 119 6.44 -2.48 9.10
C ARG A 119 5.24 -2.77 10.00
N VAL A 120 4.04 -2.71 9.41
CA VAL A 120 2.81 -3.04 10.13
C VAL A 120 2.77 -4.54 10.45
N MET A 121 3.10 -5.40 9.49
CA MET A 121 3.09 -6.84 9.69
C MET A 121 4.07 -7.29 10.76
N GLN A 122 5.26 -6.68 10.84
CA GLN A 122 6.22 -6.92 11.93
C GLN A 122 5.65 -6.63 13.32
N SER A 123 4.69 -5.70 13.42
CA SER A 123 4.03 -5.36 14.70
C SER A 123 2.82 -6.23 15.00
N LEU A 124 2.28 -6.94 13.99
CA LEU A 124 0.99 -7.64 14.08
C LEU A 124 1.13 -9.17 14.03
N VAL A 125 2.20 -9.70 13.43
CA VAL A 125 2.39 -11.14 13.20
C VAL A 125 3.82 -11.55 13.50
N GLU A 126 3.98 -12.48 14.44
CA GLU A 126 5.29 -12.99 14.90
C GLU A 126 5.97 -13.85 13.82
N ASP A 127 5.31 -14.93 13.38
CA ASP A 127 5.84 -15.87 12.38
C ASP A 127 5.61 -15.39 10.95
N ARG A 128 6.29 -14.30 10.56
CA ARG A 128 6.16 -13.70 9.22
C ARG A 128 7.22 -14.18 8.22
N PRO A 129 6.90 -14.23 6.91
CA PRO A 129 7.89 -14.44 5.86
C PRO A 129 8.94 -13.32 5.84
N SER A 130 10.09 -13.61 5.24
CA SER A 130 11.05 -12.58 4.81
C SER A 130 10.40 -11.66 3.78
N TYR A 131 10.68 -10.35 3.85
CA TYR A 131 10.05 -9.36 2.98
C TYR A 131 10.97 -8.89 1.86
N VAL A 132 10.39 -8.74 0.67
CA VAL A 132 11.03 -8.11 -0.50
C VAL A 132 10.01 -7.19 -1.16
N GLY A 133 10.32 -5.90 -1.27
CA GLY A 133 9.45 -4.93 -1.94
C GLY A 133 9.93 -4.55 -3.34
N ASN A 134 9.03 -4.00 -4.13
CA ASN A 134 9.32 -3.29 -5.36
C ASN A 134 8.46 -2.02 -5.43
N ASP A 135 9.05 -0.91 -5.88
CA ASP A 135 8.32 0.32 -6.11
C ASP A 135 8.96 1.16 -7.22
N VAL A 136 8.16 2.05 -7.82
CA VAL A 136 8.60 2.98 -8.88
C VAL A 136 8.89 4.38 -8.34
N SER A 137 8.70 4.64 -7.05
CA SER A 137 9.05 5.90 -6.41
C SER A 137 10.40 5.81 -5.71
N ILE A 138 11.40 6.51 -6.25
CA ILE A 138 12.75 6.53 -5.65
C ILE A 138 12.75 7.12 -4.24
N THR A 139 11.90 8.10 -3.95
CA THR A 139 11.79 8.70 -2.61
C THR A 139 11.27 7.68 -1.60
N MET A 140 10.26 6.91 -1.97
CA MET A 140 9.72 5.85 -1.12
C MET A 140 10.73 4.71 -0.92
N VAL A 141 11.42 4.30 -1.98
CA VAL A 141 12.47 3.28 -1.90
C VAL A 141 13.61 3.72 -0.96
N ARG A 142 14.08 4.96 -1.08
CA ARG A 142 15.09 5.52 -0.18
C ARG A 142 14.63 5.50 1.29
N GLN A 143 13.40 5.92 1.55
CA GLN A 143 12.82 5.85 2.90
C GLN A 143 12.74 4.40 3.41
N ALA A 144 12.37 3.43 2.57
CA ALA A 144 12.37 2.02 2.95
C ALA A 144 13.77 1.56 3.33
N HIS A 145 14.78 1.93 2.55
CA HIS A 145 16.15 1.55 2.82
C HIS A 145 16.65 2.13 4.14
N ASP A 146 16.34 3.40 4.41
CA ASP A 146 16.66 4.11 5.67
C ASP A 146 16.00 3.47 6.89
N ASP A 147 14.85 2.86 6.68
CA ASP A 147 14.13 2.04 7.66
C ASP A 147 14.54 0.55 7.64
N GLY A 148 15.64 0.21 6.95
CA GLY A 148 16.23 -1.14 6.95
C GLY A 148 15.47 -2.18 6.13
N ARG A 149 14.67 -1.78 5.14
CA ARG A 149 13.82 -2.67 4.33
C ARG A 149 14.33 -2.77 2.90
N LEU A 150 14.39 -4.01 2.39
CA LEU A 150 14.79 -4.28 1.00
C LEU A 150 13.62 -3.99 0.06
N VAL A 151 13.69 -2.87 -0.66
CA VAL A 151 12.75 -2.50 -1.71
C VAL A 151 13.53 -2.17 -2.99
N PHE A 152 13.16 -2.78 -4.10
CA PHE A 152 13.80 -2.52 -5.39
C PHE A 152 13.14 -1.34 -6.10
N TYR A 153 13.95 -0.37 -6.54
CA TYR A 153 13.50 0.69 -7.44
C TYR A 153 13.44 0.16 -8.88
N SER A 154 12.27 -0.30 -9.31
CA SER A 154 12.07 -0.72 -10.69
C SER A 154 10.60 -0.78 -11.09
N ASP A 155 10.34 -0.71 -12.39
CA ASP A 155 9.08 -1.15 -12.95
C ASP A 155 9.05 -2.68 -12.90
N LEU A 156 8.07 -3.24 -12.21
CA LEU A 156 7.90 -4.68 -12.03
C LEU A 156 7.89 -5.48 -13.35
N ARG A 157 7.49 -4.82 -14.45
CA ARG A 157 7.42 -5.39 -15.80
C ARG A 157 8.80 -5.62 -16.41
N THR A 158 9.85 -4.97 -15.88
CA THR A 158 11.23 -5.21 -16.28
C THR A 158 11.74 -6.56 -15.75
N PRO A 159 12.76 -7.15 -16.37
CA PRO A 159 13.39 -8.38 -15.90
C PRO A 159 14.37 -8.17 -14.74
N LEU A 160 14.36 -7.02 -14.04
CA LEU A 160 15.28 -6.77 -12.91
C LEU A 160 15.18 -7.86 -11.84
N LEU A 161 13.96 -8.08 -11.38
CA LEU A 161 13.68 -9.15 -10.42
C LEU A 161 13.67 -10.48 -11.16
N ARG A 162 14.06 -11.54 -10.47
CA ARG A 162 13.95 -12.89 -10.99
C ARG A 162 12.55 -13.45 -10.87
N ASP A 163 12.25 -14.47 -11.65
CA ASP A 163 10.99 -15.19 -11.57
C ASP A 163 11.01 -16.22 -10.42
N ALA A 164 9.82 -16.59 -9.93
CA ALA A 164 9.58 -17.70 -9.01
C ALA A 164 10.41 -17.73 -7.70
N PHE A 165 10.60 -16.58 -7.04
CA PHE A 165 11.32 -16.52 -5.76
C PHE A 165 10.41 -16.43 -4.52
N ALA A 166 9.16 -15.97 -4.68
CA ALA A 166 8.28 -15.66 -3.56
C ALA A 166 7.20 -16.72 -3.33
N ASP A 167 6.88 -16.98 -2.07
CA ASP A 167 5.80 -17.90 -1.66
C ASP A 167 4.45 -17.17 -1.60
N TYR A 168 4.51 -15.88 -1.28
CA TYR A 168 3.36 -15.00 -1.18
C TYR A 168 3.65 -13.69 -1.92
N GLY A 169 2.62 -13.05 -2.45
CA GLY A 169 2.76 -11.71 -2.99
C GLY A 169 1.54 -10.85 -2.70
N VAL A 170 1.77 -9.56 -2.51
CA VAL A 170 0.74 -8.57 -2.24
C VAL A 170 0.92 -7.36 -3.14
N SER A 171 -0.18 -6.77 -3.56
CA SER A 171 -0.24 -5.41 -4.09
C SER A 171 -1.44 -4.75 -3.47
N ALA A 172 -1.20 -3.82 -2.55
CA ALA A 172 -2.24 -3.23 -1.70
C ALA A 172 -2.09 -1.72 -1.67
N TYR A 173 -3.22 -1.01 -1.57
CA TYR A 173 -3.30 0.44 -1.37
C TYR A 173 -2.63 1.31 -2.45
N GLY A 174 -2.33 0.77 -3.63
CA GLY A 174 -1.68 1.54 -4.69
C GLY A 174 -1.95 1.08 -6.13
N THR A 175 -2.69 -0.03 -6.33
CA THR A 175 -2.88 -0.61 -7.67
C THR A 175 -3.61 0.33 -8.62
N HIS A 176 -4.49 1.20 -8.13
CA HIS A 176 -5.18 2.22 -8.93
C HIS A 176 -4.23 3.21 -9.61
N HIS A 177 -2.99 3.35 -9.14
CA HIS A 177 -1.95 4.12 -9.81
C HIS A 177 -1.44 3.47 -11.09
N VAL A 178 -1.66 2.16 -11.27
CA VAL A 178 -1.37 1.48 -12.52
C VAL A 178 -2.46 1.83 -13.54
N PRO A 179 -2.09 2.44 -14.70
CA PRO A 179 -3.05 2.78 -15.74
C PRO A 179 -3.91 1.58 -16.16
N PRO A 180 -5.22 1.76 -16.44
CA PRO A 180 -6.12 0.65 -16.74
C PRO A 180 -5.63 -0.32 -17.82
N ASP A 181 -5.01 0.20 -18.88
CA ASP A 181 -4.42 -0.58 -19.99
C ASP A 181 -3.15 -1.34 -19.60
N ALA A 182 -2.47 -0.92 -18.53
CA ALA A 182 -1.26 -1.55 -18.01
C ALA A 182 -1.52 -2.58 -16.87
N ARG A 183 -2.71 -2.59 -16.26
CA ARG A 183 -3.05 -3.44 -15.10
C ARG A 183 -2.82 -4.93 -15.35
N ALA A 184 -3.25 -5.44 -16.51
CA ALA A 184 -3.09 -6.85 -16.84
C ALA A 184 -1.61 -7.25 -16.93
N ALA A 185 -0.78 -6.42 -17.57
CA ALA A 185 0.66 -6.65 -17.66
C ALA A 185 1.36 -6.55 -16.30
N PHE A 186 0.94 -5.62 -15.45
CA PHE A 186 1.43 -5.47 -14.08
C PHE A 186 1.13 -6.71 -13.23
N VAL A 187 -0.13 -7.19 -13.22
CA VAL A 187 -0.53 -8.37 -12.44
C VAL A 187 0.15 -9.63 -12.95
N ALA A 188 0.31 -9.77 -14.28
CA ALA A 188 1.09 -10.87 -14.86
C ALA A 188 2.56 -10.82 -14.41
N ALA A 189 3.18 -9.63 -14.36
CA ALA A 189 4.54 -9.46 -13.89
C ALA A 189 4.70 -9.77 -12.39
N ALA A 190 3.75 -9.37 -11.55
CA ALA A 190 3.70 -9.75 -10.14
C ALA A 190 3.57 -11.27 -9.97
N GLY A 191 2.68 -11.90 -10.74
CA GLY A 191 2.47 -13.35 -10.71
C GLY A 191 3.70 -14.17 -11.08
N ARG A 192 4.54 -13.69 -12.01
CA ARG A 192 5.81 -14.37 -12.35
C ARG A 192 6.80 -14.43 -11.20
N ARG A 193 6.70 -13.55 -10.19
CA ARG A 193 7.58 -13.55 -9.02
C ARG A 193 7.24 -14.66 -8.03
N LEU A 194 6.04 -15.22 -8.14
CA LEU A 194 5.58 -16.29 -7.27
C LEU A 194 6.04 -17.66 -7.75
N LYS A 195 6.43 -18.50 -6.79
CA LYS A 195 6.63 -19.93 -7.00
C LYS A 195 5.30 -20.57 -7.42
N ALA A 196 5.41 -21.71 -8.10
CA ALA A 196 4.26 -22.60 -8.31
C ALA A 196 3.54 -22.89 -6.99
N GLY A 197 2.23 -22.68 -6.96
CA GLY A 197 1.41 -22.83 -5.76
C GLY A 197 1.47 -21.67 -4.76
N GLY A 198 2.22 -20.60 -5.04
CA GLY A 198 2.27 -19.38 -4.23
C GLY A 198 0.96 -18.59 -4.27
N THR A 199 0.69 -17.79 -3.24
CA THR A 199 -0.56 -17.00 -3.13
C THR A 199 -0.32 -15.54 -3.48
N PHE A 200 -1.19 -14.93 -4.28
CA PHE A 200 -1.19 -13.49 -4.53
C PHE A 200 -2.46 -12.84 -3.99
N VAL A 201 -2.33 -11.68 -3.36
CA VAL A 201 -3.45 -10.80 -2.99
C VAL A 201 -3.30 -9.47 -3.72
N LEU A 202 -4.31 -9.14 -4.51
CA LEU A 202 -4.46 -7.84 -5.16
C LEU A 202 -5.58 -7.09 -4.44
N GLN A 203 -5.30 -5.91 -3.90
CA GLN A 203 -6.24 -5.11 -3.13
C GLN A 203 -6.29 -3.67 -3.61
N ASP A 204 -7.50 -3.13 -3.66
CA ASP A 204 -7.76 -1.70 -3.85
C ASP A 204 -9.15 -1.32 -3.30
N PHE A 205 -9.75 -0.24 -3.81
CA PHE A 205 -11.10 0.23 -3.47
C PHE A 205 -12.06 0.03 -4.64
N ILE A 206 -13.37 0.02 -4.33
CA ILE A 206 -14.43 -0.13 -5.32
C ILE A 206 -14.75 1.24 -5.91
N GLU A 207 -14.77 1.36 -7.24
CA GLU A 207 -15.18 2.57 -7.95
C GLU A 207 -16.59 3.01 -7.52
N ASN A 208 -16.79 4.32 -7.34
CA ASN A 208 -18.02 4.94 -6.84
C ASN A 208 -18.42 4.50 -5.41
N SER A 209 -17.48 3.99 -4.62
CA SER A 209 -17.67 3.82 -3.17
C SER A 209 -17.26 5.10 -2.43
N PRO A 210 -17.79 5.37 -1.22
CA PRO A 210 -17.37 6.52 -0.42
C PRO A 210 -15.85 6.62 -0.22
N THR A 211 -15.16 5.47 -0.17
CA THR A 211 -13.70 5.46 -0.08
C THR A 211 -13.02 5.77 -1.40
N ALA A 212 -13.53 5.34 -2.56
CA ALA A 212 -12.98 5.77 -3.86
C ALA A 212 -13.26 7.26 -4.12
N ASP A 213 -14.45 7.75 -3.76
CA ASP A 213 -14.82 9.16 -3.91
C ASP A 213 -13.92 10.07 -3.05
N TRP A 214 -13.48 9.59 -1.87
CA TRP A 214 -12.46 10.28 -1.07
C TRP A 214 -11.19 10.58 -1.86
N TYR A 215 -10.72 9.61 -2.66
CA TYR A 215 -9.53 9.78 -3.50
C TYR A 215 -9.82 10.64 -4.73
N ALA A 216 -10.86 10.28 -5.49
CA ALA A 216 -11.18 10.89 -6.77
C ALA A 216 -11.72 12.33 -6.66
N GLU A 217 -12.39 12.67 -5.56
CA GLU A 217 -12.97 13.99 -5.33
C GLU A 217 -12.14 14.78 -4.32
N CYS A 218 -12.13 14.37 -3.05
CA CYS A 218 -11.55 15.19 -1.98
C CYS A 218 -10.02 15.32 -2.08
N ILE A 219 -9.30 14.20 -2.20
CA ILE A 219 -7.84 14.24 -2.36
C ILE A 219 -7.50 14.97 -3.66
N HIS A 220 -8.19 14.67 -4.76
CA HIS A 220 -7.92 15.34 -6.03
C HIS A 220 -8.11 16.86 -5.96
N GLU A 221 -9.18 17.34 -5.32
CA GLU A 221 -9.47 18.77 -5.19
C GLU A 221 -8.42 19.50 -4.35
N PHE A 222 -8.07 18.91 -3.19
CA PHE A 222 -7.29 19.60 -2.16
C PHE A 222 -5.79 19.33 -2.18
N ARG A 223 -5.32 18.38 -3.00
CA ARG A 223 -3.90 18.09 -3.20
C ARG A 223 -3.36 18.84 -4.41
N GLY A 224 -2.19 19.46 -4.27
CA GLY A 224 -1.59 20.33 -5.30
C GLY A 224 -1.47 19.71 -6.69
N CYS A 225 -1.12 18.42 -6.78
CA CYS A 225 -0.99 17.66 -8.03
C CYS A 225 -2.21 16.78 -8.38
N GLY A 226 -3.27 16.80 -7.55
CA GLY A 226 -4.45 15.95 -7.70
C GLY A 226 -4.21 14.46 -7.46
N HIS A 227 -5.30 13.68 -7.57
CA HIS A 227 -5.35 12.21 -7.47
C HIS A 227 -6.58 11.67 -8.23
N ALA A 228 -6.64 11.91 -9.55
CA ALA A 228 -7.79 11.49 -10.39
C ALA A 228 -7.58 10.08 -10.98
N TYR A 229 -7.40 9.08 -10.14
CA TYR A 229 -7.21 7.69 -10.59
C TYR A 229 -8.54 6.94 -10.54
N ARG A 230 -8.84 6.20 -11.62
CA ARG A 230 -9.94 5.22 -11.61
C ARG A 230 -9.56 4.08 -10.67
N HIS A 231 -10.44 3.71 -9.76
CA HIS A 231 -10.31 2.50 -8.95
C HIS A 231 -10.84 1.28 -9.74
N PHE A 232 -11.46 0.31 -9.07
CA PHE A 232 -11.80 -0.98 -9.65
C PHE A 232 -13.29 -1.27 -9.51
N GLU A 233 -13.87 -1.85 -10.55
CA GLU A 233 -15.23 -2.39 -10.45
C GLU A 233 -15.21 -3.75 -9.72
N ARG A 234 -16.34 -4.16 -9.15
CA ARG A 234 -16.49 -5.52 -8.59
C ARG A 234 -16.24 -6.56 -9.69
N GLY A 235 -15.46 -7.58 -9.37
CA GLY A 235 -15.00 -8.63 -10.28
C GLY A 235 -13.78 -8.26 -11.13
N GLU A 236 -13.38 -6.98 -11.20
CA GLU A 236 -12.23 -6.55 -12.00
C GLU A 236 -10.92 -7.15 -11.48
N LEU A 237 -10.72 -7.16 -10.16
CA LEU A 237 -9.51 -7.73 -9.55
C LEU A 237 -9.43 -9.25 -9.78
N ALA A 238 -10.53 -9.97 -9.58
CA ALA A 238 -10.60 -11.40 -9.89
C ALA A 238 -10.33 -11.68 -11.38
N GLY A 239 -10.88 -10.86 -12.29
CA GLY A 239 -10.63 -10.96 -13.72
C GLY A 239 -9.15 -10.78 -14.08
N LEU A 240 -8.46 -9.82 -13.44
CA LEU A 240 -7.02 -9.62 -13.61
C LEU A 240 -6.20 -10.82 -13.14
N LEU A 241 -6.55 -11.42 -12.00
CA LEU A 241 -5.89 -12.64 -11.51
C LEU A 241 -6.10 -13.82 -12.47
N HIS A 242 -7.32 -14.04 -12.95
CA HIS A 242 -7.59 -15.08 -13.94
C HIS A 242 -6.79 -14.84 -15.24
N GLY A 243 -6.77 -13.61 -15.74
CA GLY A 243 -6.00 -13.25 -16.94
C GLY A 243 -4.49 -13.46 -16.79
N ALA A 244 -3.96 -13.36 -15.56
CA ALA A 244 -2.56 -13.64 -15.24
C ALA A 244 -2.27 -15.13 -14.95
N GLY A 245 -3.26 -16.03 -15.12
CA GLY A 245 -3.10 -17.47 -14.95
C GLY A 245 -3.14 -17.95 -13.50
N PHE A 246 -3.74 -17.17 -12.59
CA PHE A 246 -4.05 -17.65 -11.24
C PHE A 246 -5.27 -18.58 -11.23
N VAL A 247 -5.24 -19.55 -10.32
CA VAL A 247 -6.33 -20.49 -10.03
C VAL A 247 -6.86 -20.27 -8.61
N ASP A 248 -7.99 -20.91 -8.28
CA ASP A 248 -8.66 -20.78 -6.96
C ASP A 248 -8.93 -19.32 -6.56
N VAL A 249 -9.26 -18.50 -7.55
CA VAL A 249 -9.47 -17.07 -7.40
C VAL A 249 -10.78 -16.79 -6.68
N SER A 250 -10.73 -15.91 -5.69
CA SER A 250 -11.91 -15.39 -4.99
C SER A 250 -11.72 -13.91 -4.68
N GLU A 251 -12.82 -13.17 -4.60
CA GLU A 251 -12.84 -11.73 -4.32
C GLU A 251 -13.69 -11.46 -3.08
N HIS A 252 -13.22 -10.53 -2.25
CA HIS A 252 -13.73 -10.29 -0.91
C HIS A 252 -13.81 -8.80 -0.63
N LEU A 253 -14.86 -8.38 0.09
CA LEU A 253 -14.81 -7.11 0.81
C LEU A 253 -13.90 -7.24 2.03
N VAL A 254 -13.12 -6.19 2.27
CA VAL A 254 -12.22 -6.08 3.42
C VAL A 254 -12.61 -4.86 4.24
N TYR A 255 -12.91 -5.06 5.52
CA TYR A 255 -13.13 -3.96 6.45
C TYR A 255 -11.78 -3.32 6.83
N ASP A 256 -11.57 -2.08 6.37
CA ASP A 256 -10.30 -1.36 6.49
C ASP A 256 -10.46 0.02 7.18
N PRO A 257 -11.05 0.07 8.39
CA PRO A 257 -11.28 1.31 9.09
C PRO A 257 -9.96 2.00 9.48
N PHE A 258 -10.02 3.31 9.69
CA PHE A 258 -9.09 3.97 10.60
C PHE A 258 -9.60 3.80 12.04
N VAL A 259 -8.73 3.34 12.94
CA VAL A 259 -9.00 3.20 14.37
C VAL A 259 -7.96 4.01 15.13
N MET A 260 -8.41 5.03 15.87
CA MET A 260 -7.54 5.88 16.68
C MET A 260 -7.93 5.77 18.16
N PRO A 261 -7.03 5.30 19.04
CA PRO A 261 -7.26 5.37 20.47
C PRO A 261 -7.32 6.83 20.91
N LEU A 262 -8.23 7.13 21.83
CA LEU A 262 -8.43 8.46 22.37
C LEU A 262 -8.10 8.49 23.86
N GLU A 263 -7.53 9.59 24.32
CA GLU A 263 -7.40 9.85 25.75
C GLU A 263 -8.78 9.98 26.39
N ALA A 264 -8.91 9.52 27.65
CA ALA A 264 -10.19 9.51 28.35
C ALA A 264 -10.85 10.90 28.43
N THR A 265 -10.04 11.95 28.54
CA THR A 265 -10.45 13.36 28.65
C THR A 265 -10.69 14.06 27.31
N CYS A 266 -10.40 13.42 26.18
CA CYS A 266 -10.53 14.04 24.85
C CYS A 266 -12.02 14.24 24.50
N GLY A 267 -12.43 15.47 24.21
CA GLY A 267 -13.81 15.74 23.75
C GLY A 267 -14.07 15.10 22.38
N ASP A 268 -15.31 14.70 22.11
CA ASP A 268 -15.66 14.07 20.82
C ASP A 268 -15.35 14.98 19.61
N PHE A 269 -15.51 16.28 19.78
CA PHE A 269 -15.20 17.27 18.74
C PHE A 269 -13.69 17.40 18.53
N ASP A 270 -12.90 17.39 19.61
CA ASP A 270 -11.44 17.43 19.53
C ASP A 270 -10.89 16.16 18.87
N ALA A 271 -11.45 15.00 19.21
CA ALA A 271 -11.10 13.73 18.60
C ALA A 271 -11.33 13.74 17.07
N ARG A 272 -12.47 14.27 16.61
CA ARG A 272 -12.72 14.46 15.17
C ARG A 272 -11.73 15.43 14.54
N GLY A 273 -11.42 16.54 15.21
CA GLY A 273 -10.41 17.50 14.75
C GLY A 273 -9.04 16.86 14.54
N MET A 274 -8.57 16.11 15.54
CA MET A 274 -7.31 15.35 15.47
C MET A 274 -7.30 14.35 14.32
N PHE A 275 -8.44 13.68 14.06
CA PHE A 275 -8.56 12.76 12.93
C PHE A 275 -8.49 13.49 11.57
N PHE A 276 -9.16 14.63 11.43
CA PHE A 276 -9.12 15.41 10.19
C PHE A 276 -7.74 16.02 9.93
N ASP A 277 -7.07 16.52 10.97
CA ASP A 277 -5.68 16.97 10.88
C ASP A 277 -4.77 15.82 10.43
N TYR A 278 -4.97 14.63 10.98
CA TYR A 278 -4.26 13.43 10.54
C TYR A 278 -4.52 13.11 9.06
N LEU A 279 -5.75 13.21 8.56
CA LEU A 279 -6.04 12.98 7.13
C LEU A 279 -5.39 14.04 6.23
N ILE A 280 -5.45 15.31 6.62
CA ILE A 280 -4.81 16.44 5.91
C ILE A 280 -3.30 16.24 5.82
N ASP A 281 -2.68 15.81 6.92
CA ASP A 281 -1.27 15.42 6.99
C ASP A 281 -0.96 14.22 6.10
N LEU A 282 -1.72 13.13 6.25
CA LEU A 282 -1.49 11.84 5.60
C LEU A 282 -1.55 11.97 4.08
N PHE A 283 -2.58 12.63 3.55
CA PHE A 283 -2.82 12.72 2.11
C PHE A 283 -2.25 13.99 1.47
N ALA A 284 -1.47 14.77 2.22
CA ALA A 284 -0.85 16.02 1.77
C ALA A 284 -1.88 16.98 1.14
N LEU A 285 -2.98 17.23 1.85
CA LEU A 285 -4.05 18.13 1.41
C LEU A 285 -3.65 19.60 1.62
N ASP A 286 -2.60 20.04 0.93
CA ASP A 286 -1.96 21.35 1.12
C ASP A 286 -2.92 22.53 0.90
N ARG A 287 -3.87 22.41 -0.03
CA ARG A 287 -4.89 23.45 -0.25
C ARG A 287 -5.86 23.51 0.91
N LEU A 288 -6.37 22.37 1.38
CA LEU A 288 -7.27 22.32 2.53
C LEU A 288 -6.56 22.85 3.79
N ARG A 289 -5.29 22.50 4.00
CA ARG A 289 -4.48 23.05 5.10
C ARG A 289 -4.42 24.57 5.07
N ARG A 290 -4.21 25.17 3.88
CA ARG A 290 -4.22 26.63 3.72
C ARG A 290 -5.57 27.24 4.06
N ILE A 291 -6.67 26.65 3.57
CA ILE A 291 -8.03 27.11 3.88
C ILE A 291 -8.28 27.03 5.39
N VAL A 292 -7.96 25.91 6.05
CA VAL A 292 -8.08 25.76 7.51
C VAL A 292 -7.30 26.85 8.24
N GLY A 293 -6.04 27.09 7.86
CA GLY A 293 -5.16 28.06 8.52
C GLY A 293 -5.49 29.53 8.24
N GLN A 294 -6.02 29.86 7.06
CA GLN A 294 -6.30 31.24 6.64
C GLN A 294 -7.75 31.66 6.92
N GLU A 295 -8.70 30.75 6.69
CA GLU A 295 -10.14 31.02 6.80
C GLU A 295 -10.72 30.54 8.13
N GLY A 296 -9.96 29.78 8.93
CA GLY A 296 -10.37 29.35 10.27
C GLY A 296 -11.54 28.37 10.23
N LEU A 297 -11.49 27.36 9.34
CA LEU A 297 -12.51 26.32 9.27
C LEU A 297 -12.68 25.63 10.63
N SER A 298 -13.89 25.68 11.19
CA SER A 298 -14.21 24.94 12.42
C SER A 298 -14.22 23.43 12.16
N THR A 299 -13.98 22.62 13.19
CA THR A 299 -14.09 21.15 13.07
C THR A 299 -15.46 20.70 12.59
N ARG A 300 -16.53 21.47 12.85
CA ARG A 300 -17.87 21.17 12.33
C ARG A 300 -17.95 21.29 10.81
N MET A 301 -17.25 22.27 10.24
CA MET A 301 -17.17 22.44 8.78
C MET A 301 -16.34 21.32 8.15
N LEU A 302 -15.22 20.96 8.78
CA LEU A 302 -14.42 19.79 8.36
C LEU A 302 -15.22 18.49 8.48
N ASP A 303 -16.01 18.32 9.53
CA ASP A 303 -16.87 17.14 9.72
C ASP A 303 -17.90 17.02 8.59
N ASN A 304 -18.57 18.12 8.25
CA ASN A 304 -19.51 18.15 7.12
C ASN A 304 -18.85 17.83 5.78
N LEU A 305 -17.58 18.24 5.60
CA LEU A 305 -16.82 18.03 4.38
C LEU A 305 -16.28 16.58 4.26
N LEU A 306 -15.71 16.04 5.34
CA LEU A 306 -14.89 14.83 5.28
C LEU A 306 -15.65 13.57 5.75
N SER A 307 -16.56 13.68 6.71
CA SER A 307 -17.30 12.52 7.24
C SER A 307 -18.20 11.79 6.24
N PRO A 308 -18.75 12.41 5.18
CA PRO A 308 -19.51 11.68 4.16
C PRO A 308 -18.74 10.54 3.49
N TYR A 309 -17.41 10.64 3.40
CA TYR A 309 -16.55 9.61 2.80
C TYR A 309 -16.30 8.39 3.71
N PHE A 310 -16.66 8.49 5.00
CA PHE A 310 -16.46 7.43 6.00
C PHE A 310 -17.80 6.79 6.37
N ARG A 311 -18.45 6.19 5.36
CA ARG A 311 -19.75 5.54 5.48
C ARG A 311 -19.75 4.21 4.74
N LEU A 312 -20.49 3.24 5.26
CA LEU A 312 -20.72 1.94 4.63
C LEU A 312 -22.19 1.78 4.27
N ALA A 313 -22.46 1.20 3.11
CA ALA A 313 -23.81 0.77 2.77
C ALA A 313 -24.21 -0.44 3.61
N ASP A 314 -25.51 -0.57 3.93
CA ASP A 314 -26.04 -1.72 4.68
C ASP A 314 -25.72 -3.06 4.02
N ALA A 315 -25.70 -3.09 2.68
CA ALA A 315 -25.35 -4.27 1.91
C ALA A 315 -23.89 -4.69 2.12
N ASP A 316 -22.96 -3.73 2.11
CA ASP A 316 -21.53 -4.00 2.35
C ASP A 316 -21.33 -4.47 3.79
N LEU A 317 -22.00 -3.83 4.76
CA LEU A 317 -21.94 -4.25 6.17
C LEU A 317 -22.44 -5.69 6.37
N ALA A 318 -23.53 -6.06 5.69
CA ALA A 318 -24.06 -7.42 5.71
C ALA A 318 -23.13 -8.44 5.03
N GLU A 319 -22.42 -8.04 3.98
CA GLU A 319 -21.40 -8.88 3.32
C GLU A 319 -20.17 -9.08 4.23
N LEU A 320 -19.64 -8.00 4.81
CA LEU A 320 -18.50 -8.04 5.74
C LEU A 320 -18.77 -8.96 6.94
N ARG A 321 -19.99 -8.92 7.51
CA ARG A 321 -20.40 -9.80 8.62
C ARG A 321 -20.49 -11.27 8.23
N ARG A 322 -20.81 -11.58 6.98
CA ARG A 322 -20.91 -12.97 6.51
C ARG A 322 -19.55 -13.59 6.24
N ASP A 323 -18.58 -12.80 5.79
CA ASP A 323 -17.23 -13.29 5.48
C ASP A 323 -16.27 -13.18 6.67
N THR A 324 -16.55 -13.97 7.71
CA THR A 324 -15.74 -14.01 8.94
C THR A 324 -14.36 -14.63 8.75
N ARG A 325 -14.10 -15.29 7.61
CA ARG A 325 -12.79 -15.86 7.29
C ARG A 325 -11.77 -14.77 6.96
N VAL A 326 -12.22 -13.72 6.29
CA VAL A 326 -11.41 -12.54 5.96
C VAL A 326 -11.56 -11.47 7.04
N ASN A 327 -12.81 -11.16 7.39
CA ASN A 327 -13.18 -10.11 8.32
C ASN A 327 -13.43 -10.68 9.73
N ASP A 328 -12.40 -11.29 10.30
CA ASP A 328 -12.41 -11.68 11.72
C ASP A 328 -12.19 -10.42 12.58
N VAL A 329 -13.31 -9.70 12.74
CA VAL A 329 -13.47 -8.43 13.45
C VAL A 329 -14.76 -8.52 14.27
N ALA A 330 -14.68 -8.28 15.58
CA ALA A 330 -15.87 -8.31 16.42
C ALA A 330 -16.86 -7.20 16.04
N ASP A 331 -18.16 -7.48 16.13
CA ASP A 331 -19.25 -6.57 15.71
C ASP A 331 -19.17 -5.17 16.33
N VAL A 332 -18.58 -5.05 17.53
CA VAL A 332 -18.39 -3.76 18.20
C VAL A 332 -17.53 -2.77 17.39
N TRP A 333 -16.62 -3.30 16.57
CA TRP A 333 -15.72 -2.53 15.70
C TRP A 333 -16.31 -2.24 14.32
N LEU A 334 -17.34 -2.99 13.90
CA LEU A 334 -18.03 -2.82 12.61
C LEU A 334 -19.05 -1.69 12.74
N VAL A 335 -18.68 -0.49 12.29
CA VAL A 335 -19.52 0.71 12.37
C VAL A 335 -19.93 1.18 10.97
N PRO A 336 -21.17 1.67 10.77
CA PRO A 336 -21.63 2.12 9.45
C PRO A 336 -21.12 3.52 9.09
N GLU A 337 -20.69 4.31 10.07
CA GLU A 337 -20.23 5.69 9.87
C GLU A 337 -19.15 6.09 10.89
N LEU A 338 -18.45 7.21 10.63
CA LEU A 338 -17.47 7.78 11.55
C LEU A 338 -18.06 7.99 12.95
N THR A 339 -17.59 7.19 13.91
CA THR A 339 -18.16 7.08 15.25
C THR A 339 -17.06 7.08 16.32
N ILE A 340 -17.38 7.57 17.52
CA ILE A 340 -16.55 7.39 18.71
C ILE A 340 -17.24 6.37 19.62
N ARG A 341 -16.49 5.33 20.05
CA ARG A 341 -17.00 4.25 20.91
C ARG A 341 -16.10 4.01 22.10
N THR A 342 -16.69 3.52 23.18
CA THR A 342 -15.93 2.94 24.30
C THR A 342 -15.98 1.42 24.17
N ILE A 343 -14.81 0.79 24.07
CA ILE A 343 -14.64 -0.65 23.89
C ILE A 343 -13.63 -1.11 24.95
N ASP A 344 -14.03 -2.05 25.79
CA ASP A 344 -13.21 -2.57 26.91
C ASP A 344 -12.62 -1.46 27.80
N GLY A 345 -13.42 -0.42 28.07
CA GLY A 345 -13.03 0.73 28.91
C GLY A 345 -12.16 1.77 28.22
N MET A 346 -11.77 1.56 26.96
CA MET A 346 -10.95 2.49 26.17
C MET A 346 -11.80 3.18 25.10
N ARG A 347 -11.55 4.47 24.86
CA ARG A 347 -12.25 5.25 23.82
C ARG A 347 -11.51 5.18 22.50
N TYR A 348 -12.26 5.04 21.42
CA TYR A 348 -11.74 4.95 20.06
C TYR A 348 -12.58 5.81 19.12
N LEU A 349 -11.92 6.55 18.23
CA LEU A 349 -12.52 7.03 16.99
C LEU A 349 -12.36 5.95 15.93
N ILE A 350 -13.46 5.60 15.25
CA ILE A 350 -13.52 4.58 14.22
C ILE A 350 -14.10 5.22 12.96
N ALA A 351 -13.29 5.37 11.92
CA ALA A 351 -13.69 5.86 10.61
C ALA A 351 -13.77 4.67 9.64
N PRO A 352 -14.97 4.16 9.33
CA PRO A 352 -15.09 2.95 8.54
C PRO A 352 -14.72 3.21 7.08
N ARG A 353 -14.07 2.22 6.46
CA ARG A 353 -13.84 2.13 5.03
C ARG A 353 -13.96 0.68 4.61
N VAL A 354 -14.31 0.48 3.35
CA VAL A 354 -14.36 -0.84 2.74
C VAL A 354 -13.42 -0.87 1.55
N ALA A 355 -12.59 -1.90 1.52
CA ALA A 355 -11.71 -2.21 0.41
C ALA A 355 -12.21 -3.48 -0.29
N ILE A 356 -11.68 -3.75 -1.48
CA ILE A 356 -11.90 -4.98 -2.21
C ILE A 356 -10.56 -5.67 -2.44
N ALA A 357 -10.51 -6.97 -2.20
CA ALA A 357 -9.31 -7.78 -2.39
C ALA A 357 -9.65 -9.07 -3.12
N ALA A 358 -8.92 -9.33 -4.21
CA ALA A 358 -8.89 -10.63 -4.86
C ALA A 358 -7.67 -11.42 -4.42
N VAL A 359 -7.85 -12.72 -4.21
CA VAL A 359 -6.78 -13.65 -3.87
C VAL A 359 -6.77 -14.79 -4.88
N GLY A 360 -5.59 -15.24 -5.30
CA GLY A 360 -5.43 -16.37 -6.20
C GLY A 360 -4.15 -17.16 -5.93
N THR A 361 -4.08 -18.38 -6.45
CA THR A 361 -2.91 -19.26 -6.36
C THR A 361 -2.23 -19.37 -7.71
N ARG A 362 -0.90 -19.21 -7.76
CA ARG A 362 -0.13 -19.36 -9.00
C ARG A 362 -0.20 -20.83 -9.45
N ALA A 363 -0.70 -21.08 -10.66
CA ALA A 363 -0.78 -22.44 -11.18
C ALA A 363 0.60 -23.10 -11.32
N ALA A 364 0.67 -24.41 -11.13
CA ALA A 364 1.93 -25.16 -11.15
C ALA A 364 2.59 -25.28 -12.54
N HIS A 365 1.87 -24.94 -13.61
CA HIS A 365 2.31 -25.10 -15.00
C HIS A 365 2.24 -23.79 -15.81
N ALA A 366 2.12 -22.64 -15.14
CA ALA A 366 1.90 -21.36 -15.79
C ALA A 366 3.17 -20.54 -16.03
#